data_AF-A0A661ZJZ9-F1
#
_entry.id   AF-A0A661ZJZ9-F1
#
_cell.length_a   1.000
_cell.length_b   1.000
_cell.length_c   1.000
_cell.angle_alpha   90.00
_cell.angle_beta   90.00
_cell.angle_gamma   90.00
#
_symmetry.space_group_name_H-M   'P 1'
#
loop_
_entity.id
_entity.type
_entity.pdbx_description
1 polymer ?
#
loop_
_entity_poly.entity_id
_entity_poly.type
_entity_poly.pdbx_seq_one_letter_code
_entity_poly.pdbx_strand_id
1 'polypeptide(L)' 'MYDILELNKKLLAELRDVAKELKIKRVESFKKQDLIYKILDTQAIVVSE' A
#
# COMPACT_ATOMS: atom_id res chain seq x y z
N MET A 1 -5.18 -4.58 8.73
CA MET A 1 -4.29 -5.23 7.73
C MET A 1 -5.11 -5.39 6.47
N TYR A 2 -4.72 -4.77 5.36
CA TYR A 2 -5.45 -4.89 4.09
C TYR A 2 -5.03 -6.15 3.32
N ASP A 3 -5.99 -6.78 2.64
CA ASP A 3 -5.70 -7.87 1.69
C ASP A 3 -5.61 -7.41 0.23
N ILE A 4 -5.13 -8.29 -0.65
CA ILE A 4 -4.93 -7.97 -2.06
C ILE A 4 -6.24 -7.65 -2.80
N LEU A 5 -7.37 -8.23 -2.41
CA LEU A 5 -8.68 -7.96 -3.02
C LEU A 5 -9.23 -6.60 -2.59
N GLU A 6 -9.06 -6.24 -1.31
CA GLU A 6 -9.41 -4.92 -0.79
C GLU A 6 -8.60 -3.82 -1.48
N LEU A 7 -7.28 -4.00 -1.59
CA LEU A 7 -6.39 -3.03 -2.21
C LEU A 7 -6.67 -2.88 -3.71
N ASN A 8 -7.02 -3.96 -4.42
CA ASN A 8 -7.36 -3.87 -5.84
C ASN A 8 -8.65 -3.08 -6.10
N LYS A 9 -9.61 -3.09 -5.16
CA LYS A 9 -10.87 -2.33 -5.26
C LYS A 9 -10.68 -0.83 -5.03
N LYS A 10 -9.62 -0.42 -4.33
CA LYS A 10 -9.33 0.99 -4.02
C LYS A 10 -8.88 1.79 -5.25
N LEU A 11 -9.20 3.07 -5.26
CA LEU A 11 -8.65 4.03 -6.23
C LEU A 11 -7.16 4.28 -5.95
N LEU A 12 -6.43 4.74 -6.97
CA LEU A 12 -5.00 5.09 -6.81
C LEU A 12 -4.78 6.16 -5.74
N ALA A 13 -5.71 7.12 -5.60
CA ALA A 13 -5.67 8.14 -4.57
C ALA A 13 -5.77 7.53 -3.16
N GLU A 14 -6.74 6.64 -2.93
CA GLU A 14 -6.91 5.94 -1.65
C GLU A 14 -5.68 5.08 -1.31
N LEU A 15 -5.10 4.39 -2.31
CA LEU A 15 -3.88 3.61 -2.12
C LEU A 15 -2.68 4.49 -1.74
N ARG A 16 -2.59 5.70 -2.29
CA ARG A 16 -1.55 6.66 -1.90
C ARG A 16 -1.73 7.12 -0.47
N ASP A 17 -2.95 7.31 0.00
CA ASP A 17 -3.21 7.73 1.38
C ASP A 17 -2.86 6.61 2.36
N VAL A 18 -3.28 5.37 2.08
CA VAL A 18 -2.85 4.18 2.85
C VAL A 18 -1.32 4.08 2.89
N ALA A 19 -0.67 4.25 1.75
CA ALA A 19 0.79 4.17 1.67
C ALA A 19 1.51 5.29 2.46
N LYS A 20 0.92 6.49 2.55
CA LYS A 20 1.44 7.58 3.40
C LYS A 20 1.30 7.23 4.88
N GLU A 21 0.17 6.66 5.31
CA GLU A 21 -0.03 6.21 6.69
C GLU A 21 1.00 5.14 7.07
N LEU A 22 1.33 4.24 6.15
CA LEU A 22 2.38 3.24 6.29
C LEU A 22 3.80 3.80 6.08
N LYS A 23 3.97 5.12 5.97
CA LYS A 23 5.25 5.83 5.77
C LYS A 23 6.06 5.37 4.55
N ILE A 24 5.40 4.83 3.52
CA ILE A 24 6.02 4.47 2.25
C ILE A 24 6.43 5.77 1.54
N LYS A 25 7.70 5.88 1.16
CA LYS A 25 8.23 7.08 0.49
C LYS A 25 7.91 7.06 -1.01
N ARG A 26 7.79 8.24 -1.62
CA ARG A 26 7.60 8.43 -3.07
C ARG A 26 6.32 7.79 -3.63
N VAL A 27 5.23 7.77 -2.85
CA VAL A 27 3.93 7.17 -3.24
C VAL A 27 3.39 7.68 -4.57
N GLU A 28 3.69 8.93 -4.93
CA GLU A 28 3.21 9.54 -6.18
C GLU A 28 3.90 8.98 -7.43
N SER A 29 5.11 8.43 -7.27
CA SER A 29 5.89 7.84 -8.37
C SER A 29 5.47 6.42 -8.74
N PHE A 30 4.66 5.77 -7.89
CA PHE A 30 4.25 4.39 -8.08
C PHE A 30 2.94 4.29 -8.85
N LYS A 31 2.86 3.27 -9.71
CA LYS A 31 1.60 2.87 -10.34
C LYS A 31 0.76 2.08 -9.33
N LYS A 32 -0.51 1.87 -9.67
CA LYS A 32 -1.47 1.20 -8.78
C LYS A 32 -0.96 -0.14 -8.25
N GLN A 33 -0.50 -1.03 -9.14
CA GLN A 33 -0.01 -2.36 -8.73
C GLN A 33 1.24 -2.29 -7.84
N ASP A 34 2.19 -1.41 -8.16
CA ASP A 34 3.39 -1.20 -7.34
C ASP A 34 3.04 -0.74 -5.91
N LEU A 35 2.06 0.15 -5.78
CA LEU A 35 1.54 0.60 -4.49
C LEU A 35 0.91 -0.55 -3.70
N ILE A 36 0.09 -1.39 -4.34
CA ILE A 36 -0.55 -2.55 -3.70
C ILE A 36 0.52 -3.49 -3.13
N TYR A 37 1.53 -3.86 -3.94
CA TYR A 37 2.58 -4.75 -3.47
C TYR A 37 3.41 -4.14 -2.33
N LYS A 38 3.74 -2.85 -2.40
CA LYS A 38 4.48 -2.16 -1.33
C LYS A 38 3.70 -2.08 -0.03
N ILE A 39 2.39 -1.86 -0.10
CA ILE A 39 1.52 -1.84 1.08
C ILE A 39 1.50 -3.23 1.73
N LEU A 40 1.32 -4.29 0.94
CA LEU A 40 1.33 -5.67 1.44
C LEU A 40 2.66 -6.05 2.09
N ASP A 41 3.78 -5.72 1.45
CA ASP A 41 5.14 -5.96 1.95
C ASP A 41 5.39 -5.20 3.28
N THR A 42 5.04 -3.92 3.32
CA THR A 42 5.21 -3.08 4.52
C THR A 42 4.39 -3.62 5.69
N GLN A 43 3.14 -4.04 5.44
CA GLN A 43 2.30 -4.66 6.46
C GLN A 43 2.89 -5.98 6.98
N ALA A 44 3.46 -6.81 6.10
CA ALA A 44 4.05 -8.08 6.49
C ALA A 44 5.26 -7.89 7.41
N ILE A 45 6.06 -6.85 7.18
CA ILE A 45 7.19 -6.48 8.06
C ILE A 45 6.68 -6.06 9.43
N VAL A 46 5.67 -5.17 9.49
CA VAL A 46 5.10 -4.67 10.75
C VAL A 46 4.44 -5.79 11.59
N VAL A 47 3.92 -6.83 10.95
CA VAL A 47 3.31 -7.98 11.64
C VAL A 47 4.35 -8.99 12.13
N SER A 48 5.58 -8.92 11.62
CA SER A 48 6.66 -9.84 11.98
C SER A 48 7.54 -9.33 13.15
N GLU A 49 7.22 -8.15 13.70
CA GLU A 49 7.77 -7.62 14.95
C GLU A 49 6.81 -7.88 16.13
#